data_AF-A0A1Y1N978-F1
#
_entry.id   AF-A0A1Y1N978-F1
#
_cell.length_a   1.000
_cell.length_b   1.000
_cell.length_c   1.000
_cell.angle_alpha   90.00
_cell.angle_beta   90.00
_cell.angle_gamma   90.00
#
_symmetry.space_group_name_H-M   'P 1'
#
loop_
_entity.id
_entity.type
_entity.pdbx_description
1 polymer ?
#
loop_
_entity_poly.entity_id
_entity_poly.type
_entity_poly.pdbx_seq_one_letter_code
_entity_poly.pdbx_strand_id
1 'polypeptide(L)'
;LGGVGFMWKDVLQKNVDCGGFHVQLGLGDQIYGDRLWREVPLLKQWLAMSGRDNKKNVQWTARHEEDVAHAYFHFYTSHFDQPFMREAFAQIPHVLQINDHDIFDGYGSYPDYMQSSPIFKNIGRIATEMYLLFQHHATTEMMRNIRTDNDIFTITGTGWHFVKYLGPAMAVVGPDCRS
;
A
#
# COMPACT_ATOMS: atom_id res chain seq x y z
N LEU A 1 13.18 -17.05 -17.99
CA LEU A 1 13.06 -15.60 -17.70
C LEU A 1 13.59 -15.37 -16.30
N GLY A 2 14.52 -14.43 -16.09
CA GLY A 2 15.30 -14.29 -14.84
C GLY A 2 14.56 -13.72 -13.62
N GLY A 3 13.28 -13.35 -13.76
CA GLY A 3 12.45 -12.85 -12.65
C GLY A 3 12.58 -11.34 -12.40
N VAL A 4 11.99 -10.88 -11.29
CA VAL A 4 11.77 -9.46 -10.95
C VAL A 4 13.07 -8.65 -10.91
N GLY A 5 14.17 -9.20 -10.40
CA GLY A 5 15.44 -8.47 -10.31
C GLY A 5 16.02 -8.07 -11.67
N PHE A 6 15.90 -8.91 -12.69
CA PHE A 6 16.36 -8.56 -14.05
C PHE A 6 15.45 -7.52 -14.71
N MET A 7 14.16 -7.56 -14.42
CA MET A 7 13.22 -6.55 -14.90
C MET A 7 13.59 -5.15 -14.39
N TRP A 8 13.96 -4.99 -13.11
CA TRP A 8 14.44 -3.70 -12.58
C TRP A 8 15.76 -3.24 -13.19
N LYS A 9 16.67 -4.18 -13.49
CA LYS A 9 17.89 -3.86 -14.22
C LYS A 9 17.58 -3.32 -15.62
N ASP A 10 16.62 -3.91 -16.32
CA ASP A 10 16.19 -3.45 -17.64
C ASP A 10 15.51 -2.06 -17.56
N VAL A 11 14.69 -1.81 -16.52
CA VAL A 11 14.11 -0.48 -16.26
C VAL A 11 15.20 0.57 -16.08
N LEU A 12 16.23 0.30 -15.27
CA LEU A 12 17.36 1.21 -15.09
C LEU A 12 18.12 1.47 -16.39
N GLN A 13 18.39 0.42 -17.17
CA GLN A 13 19.04 0.58 -18.47
C GLN A 13 18.21 1.48 -19.39
N LYS A 14 16.89 1.27 -19.44
CA LYS A 14 16.00 2.10 -20.26
C LYS A 14 15.89 3.54 -19.78
N ASN A 15 15.90 3.75 -18.47
CA ASN A 15 15.95 5.09 -17.88
C ASN A 15 17.18 5.87 -18.39
N VAL A 16 18.34 5.23 -18.46
CA VAL A 16 19.56 5.85 -19.02
C VAL A 16 19.44 6.06 -20.53
N ASP A 17 19.03 5.03 -21.27
CA ASP A 17 18.96 5.05 -22.74
C ASP A 17 18.07 6.19 -23.28
N CYS A 18 16.96 6.50 -22.58
CA CYS A 18 16.01 7.52 -23.00
C CYS A 18 16.29 8.93 -22.45
N GLY A 19 17.35 9.10 -21.66
CA GLY A 19 17.70 10.39 -21.03
C GLY A 19 16.93 10.70 -19.75
N GLY A 20 16.34 9.69 -19.11
CA GLY A 20 15.60 9.78 -17.85
C GLY A 20 14.09 9.72 -18.05
N PHE A 21 13.43 8.80 -17.34
CA PHE A 21 11.98 8.79 -17.23
C PHE A 21 11.52 9.99 -16.39
N HIS A 22 10.52 10.72 -16.89
CA HIS A 22 9.92 11.84 -16.17
C HIS A 22 9.17 11.37 -14.92
N VAL A 23 8.51 10.21 -15.00
CA VAL A 23 7.77 9.61 -13.89
C VAL A 23 7.63 8.10 -14.09
N GLN A 24 7.58 7.35 -13.00
CA GLN A 24 7.12 5.97 -12.91
C GLN A 24 5.74 5.91 -12.25
N LEU A 25 4.80 5.21 -12.86
CA LEU A 25 3.47 4.98 -12.28
C LEU A 25 3.39 3.53 -11.75
N GLY A 26 3.22 3.38 -10.44
CA GLY A 26 2.88 2.10 -9.80
C GLY A 26 1.37 2.00 -9.64
N LEU A 27 0.79 0.87 -10.03
CA LEU A 27 -0.66 0.72 -10.17
C LEU A 27 -1.26 -0.26 -9.15
N GLY A 28 -0.62 -0.45 -7.99
CA GLY A 28 -0.94 -1.47 -6.99
C GLY A 28 0.05 -2.62 -6.98
N ASP A 29 -0.10 -3.55 -6.03
CA ASP A 29 0.78 -4.70 -5.81
C ASP A 29 2.26 -4.29 -5.55
N GLN A 30 2.49 -3.15 -4.89
CA GLN A 30 3.86 -2.76 -4.49
C GLN A 30 4.35 -3.69 -3.38
N ILE A 31 3.46 -4.12 -2.49
CA ILE A 31 3.70 -5.24 -1.59
C ILE A 31 2.51 -6.21 -1.59
N TYR A 32 2.73 -7.42 -1.05
CA TYR A 32 1.66 -8.40 -0.83
C TYR A 32 1.37 -8.56 0.67
N GLY A 33 0.39 -7.81 1.16
CA GLY A 33 -0.08 -7.82 2.54
C GLY A 33 -0.80 -9.12 2.94
N ASP A 34 -1.18 -9.96 1.98
CA ASP A 34 -1.69 -11.33 2.16
C ASP A 34 -0.86 -12.17 3.14
N ARG A 35 0.44 -11.90 3.14
CA ARG A 35 1.43 -12.55 3.98
C ARG A 35 1.10 -12.43 5.46
N LEU A 36 0.38 -11.39 5.88
CA LEU A 36 -0.08 -11.19 7.26
C LEU A 36 -0.78 -12.44 7.82
N TRP A 37 -1.66 -13.05 7.04
CA TRP A 37 -2.46 -14.21 7.47
C TRP A 37 -1.61 -15.45 7.76
N ARG A 38 -0.40 -15.52 7.20
CA ARG A 38 0.54 -16.62 7.37
C ARG A 38 1.65 -16.29 8.37
N GLU A 39 2.14 -15.06 8.33
CA GLU A 39 3.38 -14.63 9.00
C GLU A 39 3.14 -13.96 10.35
N VAL A 40 1.94 -13.42 10.61
CA VAL A 40 1.59 -12.83 11.90
C VAL A 40 0.81 -13.85 12.74
N PRO A 41 1.37 -14.37 13.86
CA PRO A 41 0.76 -15.46 14.62
C PRO A 41 -0.67 -15.17 15.11
N LEU A 42 -0.94 -13.94 15.58
CA LEU A 42 -2.27 -13.54 16.05
C LEU A 42 -3.32 -13.56 14.94
N LEU A 43 -2.96 -13.12 13.73
CA LEU A 43 -3.86 -13.12 12.58
C LEU A 43 -4.09 -14.53 12.05
N LYS A 44 -3.04 -15.38 12.08
CA LYS A 44 -3.17 -16.81 11.77
C LYS A 44 -4.12 -17.52 12.73
N GLN A 45 -4.04 -17.23 14.03
CA GLN A 45 -4.96 -17.75 15.04
C GLN A 45 -6.39 -17.26 14.80
N TRP A 46 -6.58 -15.97 14.54
CA TRP A 46 -7.89 -15.40 14.21
C TRP A 46 -8.50 -16.07 12.97
N LEU A 47 -7.71 -16.32 11.93
CA LEU A 47 -8.17 -17.00 10.72
C LEU A 47 -8.67 -18.43 11.01
N ALA A 48 -8.01 -19.13 11.93
CA ALA A 48 -8.35 -20.49 12.35
C ALA A 48 -9.56 -20.58 13.31
N MET A 49 -10.05 -19.45 13.84
CA MET A 49 -11.23 -19.45 14.72
C MET A 49 -12.49 -19.90 13.97
N SER A 50 -13.28 -20.76 14.60
CA SER A 50 -14.60 -21.15 14.09
C SER A 50 -15.69 -20.20 14.59
N GLY A 51 -16.70 -19.97 13.75
CA GLY A 51 -17.88 -19.19 14.11
C GLY A 51 -17.76 -17.71 13.79
N ARG A 52 -18.80 -17.18 13.13
CA ARG A 52 -18.89 -15.78 12.71
C ARG A 52 -18.78 -14.81 13.87
N ASP A 53 -19.53 -15.06 14.94
CA ASP A 53 -19.59 -14.16 16.10
C ASP A 53 -18.27 -14.17 16.87
N ASN A 54 -17.59 -15.31 16.96
CA ASN A 54 -16.27 -15.41 17.57
C ASN A 54 -15.26 -14.52 16.84
N LYS A 55 -15.19 -14.59 15.50
CA LYS A 55 -14.29 -13.75 14.69
C LYS A 55 -14.64 -12.27 14.78
N LYS A 56 -15.93 -11.94 14.68
CA LYS A 56 -16.44 -10.56 14.70
C LYS A 56 -16.14 -9.85 16.03
N ASN A 57 -16.20 -10.57 17.14
CA ASN A 57 -16.07 -10.00 18.48
C ASN A 57 -14.62 -9.92 18.99
N VAL A 58 -13.64 -10.43 18.24
CA VAL A 58 -12.22 -10.29 18.61
C VAL A 58 -11.85 -8.81 18.66
N GLN A 59 -11.31 -8.41 19.82
CA GLN A 59 -10.86 -7.06 20.06
C GLN A 59 -9.46 -6.85 19.47
N TRP A 60 -9.22 -5.64 18.94
CA TRP A 60 -7.88 -5.21 18.57
C TRP A 60 -7.10 -4.84 19.83
N THR A 61 -5.92 -5.44 20.03
CA THR A 61 -5.08 -5.19 21.22
C THR A 61 -3.80 -4.47 20.84
N ALA A 62 -3.08 -3.93 21.83
CA ALA A 62 -1.76 -3.32 21.61
C ALA A 62 -0.77 -4.26 20.92
N ARG A 63 -0.90 -5.58 21.15
CA ARG A 63 -0.05 -6.57 20.47
C ARG A 63 -0.39 -6.72 18.98
N HIS A 64 -1.67 -6.62 18.62
CA HIS A 64 -2.08 -6.59 17.21
C HIS A 64 -1.49 -5.36 16.52
N GLU A 65 -1.55 -4.20 17.18
CA GLU A 65 -0.97 -2.95 16.68
C GLU A 65 0.52 -3.12 16.35
N GLU A 66 1.30 -3.60 17.33
CA GLU A 66 2.74 -3.80 17.22
C GLU A 66 3.09 -4.81 16.11
N ASP A 67 2.48 -6.00 16.14
CA ASP A 67 2.84 -7.08 15.22
C ASP A 67 2.48 -6.74 13.76
N VAL A 68 1.32 -6.10 13.53
CA VAL A 68 0.88 -5.75 12.17
C VAL A 68 1.65 -4.55 11.63
N ALA A 69 1.92 -3.53 12.45
CA ALA A 69 2.75 -2.39 12.03
C ALA A 69 4.18 -2.84 11.70
N HIS A 70 4.78 -3.69 12.54
CA HIS A 70 6.10 -4.24 12.29
C HIS A 70 6.14 -5.10 11.01
N ALA A 71 5.11 -5.92 10.77
CA ALA A 71 5.01 -6.73 9.56
C ALA A 71 4.96 -5.86 8.29
N TYR A 72 4.09 -4.84 8.22
CA TYR A 72 4.05 -3.95 7.06
C TYR A 72 5.34 -3.18 6.85
N PHE A 73 5.93 -2.64 7.93
CA PHE A 73 7.22 -1.97 7.85
C PHE A 73 8.28 -2.90 7.25
N HIS A 74 8.31 -4.16 7.68
CA HIS A 74 9.21 -5.16 7.13
C HIS A 74 8.89 -5.49 5.65
N PHE A 75 7.63 -5.59 5.26
CA PHE A 75 7.24 -5.85 3.86
C PHE A 75 7.75 -4.75 2.94
N TYR A 76 7.56 -3.49 3.30
CA TYR A 76 8.06 -2.36 2.52
C TYR A 76 9.59 -2.30 2.49
N THR A 77 10.24 -2.34 3.66
CA THR A 77 11.71 -2.21 3.72
C THR A 77 12.42 -3.35 2.99
N SER A 78 11.94 -4.59 3.12
CA SER A 78 12.53 -5.73 2.41
C SER A 78 12.23 -5.71 0.90
N HIS A 79 11.09 -5.15 0.48
CA HIS A 79 10.77 -5.02 -0.94
C HIS A 79 11.61 -3.91 -1.59
N PHE A 80 11.59 -2.70 -1.03
CA PHE A 80 12.27 -1.54 -1.61
C PHE A 80 13.80 -1.53 -1.47
N ASP A 81 14.39 -2.37 -0.61
CA ASP A 81 15.85 -2.53 -0.53
C ASP A 81 16.43 -3.55 -1.55
N GLN A 82 15.59 -4.15 -2.40
CA GLN A 82 16.06 -5.09 -3.41
C GLN A 82 17.04 -4.42 -4.40
N PRO A 83 18.08 -5.15 -4.85
CA PRO A 83 19.00 -4.65 -5.88
C PRO A 83 18.26 -4.16 -7.12
N PHE A 84 18.79 -3.11 -7.75
CA PHE A 84 18.19 -2.40 -8.90
C PHE A 84 16.88 -1.67 -8.60
N MET A 85 15.97 -2.25 -7.79
CA MET A 85 14.74 -1.56 -7.38
C MET A 85 15.06 -0.31 -6.55
N ARG A 86 15.87 -0.43 -5.51
CA ARG A 86 16.26 0.75 -4.69
C ARG A 86 16.93 1.84 -5.53
N GLU A 87 17.72 1.44 -6.52
CA GLU A 87 18.42 2.35 -7.42
C GLU A 87 17.45 3.03 -8.38
N ALA A 88 16.43 2.32 -8.88
CA ALA A 88 15.38 2.88 -9.72
C ALA A 88 14.53 3.89 -8.94
N PHE A 89 14.07 3.53 -7.75
CA PHE A 89 13.26 4.41 -6.89
C PHE A 89 14.03 5.65 -6.41
N ALA A 90 15.36 5.58 -6.30
CA ALA A 90 16.21 6.71 -5.97
C ALA A 90 16.45 7.69 -7.14
N GLN A 91 16.23 7.25 -8.39
CA GLN A 91 16.54 8.02 -9.59
C GLN A 91 15.30 8.47 -10.38
N ILE A 92 14.20 7.72 -10.28
CA ILE A 92 13.00 7.94 -11.09
C ILE A 92 11.90 8.49 -10.17
N PRO A 93 11.39 9.71 -10.42
CA PRO A 93 10.22 10.22 -9.72
C PRO A 93 9.04 9.25 -9.86
N HIS A 94 8.28 9.00 -8.81
CA HIS A 94 7.19 8.02 -8.86
C HIS A 94 5.90 8.50 -8.21
N VAL A 95 4.79 7.96 -8.72
CA VAL A 95 3.45 8.05 -8.16
C VAL A 95 2.90 6.64 -8.10
N LEU A 96 2.49 6.18 -6.92
CA LEU A 96 2.08 4.80 -6.72
C LEU A 96 0.65 4.75 -6.15
N GLN A 97 -0.17 3.87 -6.69
CA GLN A 97 -1.54 3.63 -6.28
C GLN A 97 -1.58 2.44 -5.33
N ILE A 98 -2.29 2.58 -4.21
CA ILE A 98 -2.61 1.44 -3.35
C ILE A 98 -3.72 0.58 -3.98
N ASN A 99 -3.61 -0.74 -3.89
CA ASN A 99 -4.75 -1.64 -4.14
C ASN A 99 -5.02 -2.59 -2.95
N ASP A 100 -5.89 -3.57 -3.17
CA ASP A 100 -6.23 -4.55 -2.14
C ASP A 100 -5.03 -5.39 -1.72
N HIS A 101 -4.18 -5.88 -2.63
CA HIS A 101 -2.99 -6.67 -2.24
C HIS A 101 -1.98 -5.90 -1.38
N ASP A 102 -1.88 -4.58 -1.53
CA ASP A 102 -1.07 -3.76 -0.60
C ASP A 102 -1.63 -3.79 0.84
N ILE A 103 -2.90 -4.19 1.01
CA ILE A 103 -3.58 -4.41 2.29
C ILE A 103 -3.68 -5.92 2.57
N PHE A 104 -4.60 -6.62 1.91
CA PHE A 104 -4.66 -8.07 1.70
C PHE A 104 -5.71 -8.35 0.60
N ASP A 105 -5.58 -9.48 -0.10
CA ASP A 105 -6.46 -9.91 -1.20
C ASP A 105 -7.95 -9.74 -0.86
N GLY A 106 -8.68 -9.04 -1.74
CA GLY A 106 -10.10 -8.78 -1.60
C GLY A 106 -10.46 -7.72 -0.57
N TYR A 107 -9.51 -6.99 0.02
CA TYR A 107 -9.84 -5.88 0.91
C TYR A 107 -10.76 -4.89 0.20
N GLY A 108 -11.98 -4.75 0.70
CA GLY A 108 -13.04 -3.95 0.06
C GLY A 108 -14.28 -4.78 -0.28
N SER A 109 -14.10 -6.05 -0.71
CA SER A 109 -15.19 -6.91 -1.20
C SER A 109 -15.78 -7.88 -0.18
N TYR A 110 -15.21 -7.96 1.03
CA TYR A 110 -15.75 -8.83 2.08
C TYR A 110 -17.09 -8.35 2.64
N PRO A 111 -17.93 -9.24 3.19
CA PRO A 111 -19.21 -8.85 3.79
C PRO A 111 -19.04 -7.81 4.91
N ASP A 112 -20.04 -6.92 5.06
CA ASP A 112 -20.04 -5.82 6.03
C ASP A 112 -19.62 -6.21 7.43
N TYR A 113 -20.03 -7.38 7.93
CA TYR A 113 -19.69 -7.80 9.29
C TYR A 113 -18.19 -8.13 9.48
N MET A 114 -17.48 -8.48 8.41
CA MET A 114 -16.02 -8.67 8.43
C MET A 114 -15.33 -7.34 8.24
N GLN A 115 -15.76 -6.55 7.25
CA GLN A 115 -15.21 -5.22 6.98
C GLN A 115 -15.35 -4.28 8.17
N SER A 116 -16.46 -4.42 8.92
CA SER A 116 -16.70 -3.63 10.13
C SER A 116 -15.94 -4.13 11.36
N SER A 117 -15.29 -5.30 11.29
CA SER A 117 -14.61 -5.91 12.44
C SER A 117 -13.36 -5.11 12.87
N PRO A 118 -12.98 -5.17 14.15
CA PRO A 118 -11.74 -4.53 14.62
C PRO A 118 -10.49 -4.99 13.87
N ILE A 119 -10.45 -6.26 13.45
CA ILE A 119 -9.30 -6.82 12.70
C ILE A 119 -9.16 -6.15 11.34
N PHE A 120 -10.21 -6.15 10.51
CA PHE A 120 -10.13 -5.61 9.14
C PHE A 120 -9.93 -4.09 9.13
N LYS A 121 -10.63 -3.36 10.01
CA LYS A 121 -10.49 -1.90 10.09
C LYS A 121 -9.06 -1.48 10.46
N ASN A 122 -8.46 -2.13 11.45
CA ASN A 122 -7.13 -1.74 11.91
C ASN A 122 -6.01 -2.21 10.98
N ILE A 123 -6.13 -3.39 10.35
CA ILE A 123 -5.21 -3.79 9.28
C ILE A 123 -5.25 -2.77 8.15
N GLY A 124 -6.45 -2.41 7.67
CA GLY A 124 -6.60 -1.40 6.62
C GLY A 124 -6.00 -0.06 7.02
N ARG A 125 -6.25 0.42 8.25
CA ARG A 125 -5.66 1.66 8.77
C ARG A 125 -4.12 1.62 8.74
N ILE A 126 -3.51 0.57 9.29
CA ILE A 126 -2.04 0.44 9.34
C ILE A 126 -1.46 0.31 7.93
N ALA A 127 -2.06 -0.50 7.08
CA ALA A 127 -1.65 -0.68 5.69
C ALA A 127 -1.62 0.67 4.97
N THR A 128 -2.64 1.50 5.17
CA THR A 128 -2.68 2.80 4.52
C THR A 128 -1.74 3.83 5.13
N GLU A 129 -1.49 3.80 6.44
CA GLU A 129 -0.44 4.61 7.05
C GLU A 129 0.94 4.26 6.47
N MET A 130 1.22 2.98 6.25
CA MET A 130 2.48 2.51 5.65
C MET A 130 2.57 2.82 4.15
N TYR A 131 1.46 2.73 3.41
CA TYR A 131 1.36 3.22 2.04
C TYR A 131 1.73 4.70 1.95
N LEU A 132 1.13 5.55 2.79
CA LEU A 132 1.46 6.98 2.79
C LEU A 132 2.93 7.22 3.14
N LEU A 133 3.47 6.49 4.12
CA LEU A 133 4.86 6.60 4.53
C LEU A 133 5.83 6.22 3.40
N PHE A 134 5.67 5.03 2.80
CA PHE A 134 6.66 4.47 1.87
C PHE A 134 6.42 4.86 0.41
N GLN A 135 5.18 5.08 0.01
CA GLN A 135 4.82 5.29 -1.40
C GLN A 135 4.50 6.77 -1.73
N HIS A 136 4.12 7.56 -0.73
CA HIS A 136 3.83 8.98 -0.90
C HIS A 136 4.70 9.92 -0.04
N HIS A 137 5.55 9.37 0.84
CA HIS A 137 6.35 10.14 1.80
C HIS A 137 5.53 11.17 2.58
N ALA A 138 4.33 10.76 3.01
CA ALA A 138 3.34 11.61 3.63
C ALA A 138 2.71 10.94 4.86
N THR A 139 1.85 11.69 5.56
CA THR A 139 1.03 11.18 6.66
C THR A 139 -0.44 11.50 6.43
N THR A 140 -1.34 10.74 7.07
CA THR A 140 -2.78 11.02 7.02
C THR A 140 -3.12 12.46 7.43
N GLU A 141 -2.38 13.01 8.39
CA GLU A 141 -2.55 14.39 8.85
C GLU A 141 -2.18 15.39 7.74
N MET A 142 -1.00 15.24 7.14
CA MET A 142 -0.56 16.10 6.03
C MET A 142 -1.57 16.06 4.87
N MET A 143 -2.02 14.87 4.50
CA MET A 143 -2.94 14.70 3.37
C MET A 143 -4.35 15.25 3.64
N ARG A 144 -4.75 15.39 4.90
CA ARG A 144 -6.03 16.04 5.27
C ARG A 144 -5.92 17.56 5.35
N ASN A 145 -4.75 18.07 5.74
CA ASN A 145 -4.56 19.48 6.07
C ASN A 145 -3.93 20.29 4.93
N ILE A 146 -3.23 19.64 4.00
CA ILE A 146 -2.62 20.30 2.85
C ILE A 146 -3.59 20.21 1.68
N ARG A 147 -4.09 21.37 1.23
CA ARG A 147 -4.80 21.52 -0.03
C ARG A 147 -3.94 22.34 -0.96
N THR A 148 -3.53 21.77 -2.07
CA THR A 148 -2.89 22.51 -3.16
C THR A 148 -3.74 22.38 -4.41
N ASP A 149 -3.60 23.33 -5.33
CA ASP A 149 -4.30 23.28 -6.62
C ASP A 149 -3.75 22.17 -7.56
N ASN A 150 -2.65 21.50 -7.17
CA ASN A 150 -1.89 20.57 -8.01
C ASN A 150 -1.88 19.11 -7.48
N ASP A 151 -2.24 18.88 -6.22
CA ASP A 151 -2.28 17.56 -5.62
C ASP A 151 -3.55 17.45 -4.77
N ILE A 152 -4.54 16.74 -5.30
CA ILE A 152 -5.79 16.47 -4.60
C ILE A 152 -5.71 15.03 -4.13
N PHE A 153 -5.55 14.85 -2.83
CA PHE A 153 -5.67 13.54 -2.21
C PHE A 153 -6.92 13.54 -1.35
N THR A 154 -7.89 12.72 -1.74
CA THR A 154 -9.13 12.64 -1.01
C THR A 154 -9.07 11.41 -0.13
N ILE A 155 -8.67 11.62 1.12
CA ILE A 155 -8.84 10.63 2.19
C ILE A 155 -10.15 10.95 2.89
N THR A 156 -11.28 10.55 2.30
CA THR A 156 -12.61 10.74 2.92
C THR A 156 -12.88 9.74 4.05
N GLY A 157 -11.91 8.88 4.38
CA GLY A 157 -12.08 7.76 5.30
C GLY A 157 -12.84 6.58 4.68
N THR A 158 -13.53 6.79 3.57
CA THR A 158 -14.22 5.76 2.78
C THR A 158 -13.63 5.57 1.39
N GLY A 159 -12.84 6.52 0.89
CA GLY A 159 -12.18 6.47 -0.41
C GLY A 159 -10.70 6.83 -0.33
N TRP A 160 -9.87 6.20 -1.16
CA TRP A 160 -8.46 6.52 -1.35
C TRP A 160 -8.19 6.79 -2.82
N HIS A 161 -8.54 8.00 -3.26
CA HIS A 161 -8.27 8.45 -4.61
C HIS A 161 -7.43 9.72 -4.60
N PHE A 162 -6.67 9.90 -5.67
CA PHE A 162 -5.88 11.10 -5.87
C PHE A 162 -5.90 11.60 -7.30
N VAL A 163 -5.63 12.89 -7.45
CA VAL A 163 -5.28 13.54 -8.71
C VAL A 163 -3.94 14.23 -8.53
N LYS A 164 -2.97 13.91 -9.39
CA LYS A 164 -1.65 14.54 -9.43
C LYS A 164 -1.38 15.14 -10.80
N TYR A 165 -0.96 16.40 -10.84
CA TYR A 165 -0.55 17.04 -12.09
C TYR A 165 0.92 16.75 -12.39
N LEU A 166 1.18 16.22 -13.59
CA LEU A 166 2.52 15.96 -14.11
C LEU A 166 2.89 17.06 -15.11
N GLY A 167 3.21 18.23 -14.56
CA GLY A 167 3.35 19.46 -15.35
C GLY A 167 2.00 20.03 -15.80
N PRO A 168 1.99 20.98 -16.75
CA PRO A 168 0.80 21.80 -17.04
C PRO A 168 -0.26 21.10 -17.91
N ALA A 169 0.07 19.97 -18.54
CA ALA A 169 -0.77 19.36 -19.58
C ALA A 169 -1.21 17.92 -19.28
N MET A 170 -0.76 17.35 -18.16
CA MET A 170 -1.03 15.96 -17.82
C MET A 170 -1.47 15.86 -16.37
N ALA A 171 -2.51 15.07 -16.12
CA ALA A 171 -2.94 14.69 -14.78
C ALA A 171 -3.04 13.16 -14.72
N VAL A 172 -2.63 12.59 -13.59
CA VAL A 172 -2.82 11.19 -13.25
C VAL A 172 -3.91 11.12 -12.21
N VAL A 173 -4.90 10.26 -12.48
CA VAL A 173 -5.95 9.92 -11.52
C VAL A 173 -5.65 8.53 -10.99
N GLY A 174 -5.43 8.45 -9.68
CA GLY A 174 -5.39 7.20 -8.94
C GLY A 174 -6.78 6.94 -8.36
N PRO A 175 -7.58 6.00 -8.91
CA PRO A 175 -8.86 5.65 -8.33
C PRO A 175 -8.66 4.80 -7.07
N ASP A 176 -9.72 4.65 -6.27
CA ASP A 176 -9.69 3.70 -5.17
C ASP A 176 -9.70 2.27 -5.72
N CYS A 177 -8.55 1.60 -5.64
CA CYS A 177 -8.36 0.24 -6.16
C CYS A 177 -8.55 -0.84 -5.08
N ARG A 178 -9.21 -0.53 -3.97
CA ARG A 178 -9.71 -1.58 -3.05
C ARG A 178 -10.89 -2.29 -3.71
N SER A 179 -10.98 -3.61 -3.50
CA SER A 179 -11.93 -4.51 -4.16
C SER A 179 -13.41 -4.23 -3.85
#